data_AF-A0A1V3I9J3-F1
#
_entry.id   AF-A0A1V3I9J3-F1
#
_cell.length_a   1.000
_cell.length_b   1.000
_cell.length_c   1.000
_cell.angle_alpha   90.00
_cell.angle_beta   90.00
_cell.angle_gamma   90.00
#
_symmetry.space_group_name_H-M   'P 1'
#
loop_
_entity.id
_entity.type
_entity.pdbx_description
1 polymer ?
#
loop_
_entity_poly.entity_id
_entity_poly.type
_entity_poly.pdbx_seq_one_letter_code
_entity_poly.pdbx_strand_id
1 'polypeptide(L)'
;MEKLNISTLENAFISLEATLLKLADEKWFNQQDDIVQDTLVAGAIQKFEFVYELSIKIMKRQLKLMSGTPEEIDNTDFRDVLRSSAKAGLIDDVESWIFYRKMRNVTSHTYDQNKAQEIYQNIQSFLESARSLIKQLEKQQ
;
A
#
# COMPACT_ATOMS: atom_id res chain seq x y z
N MET A 1 26.62 1.29 -7.98
CA MET A 1 25.20 1.61 -8.25
C MET A 1 24.61 2.16 -6.97
N GLU A 2 23.94 3.32 -7.04
CA GLU A 2 23.25 3.92 -5.91
C GLU A 2 22.05 3.03 -5.54
N LYS A 3 21.97 2.62 -4.26
CA LYS A 3 20.90 1.73 -3.78
C LYS A 3 19.69 2.55 -3.37
N LEU A 4 18.50 2.10 -3.76
CA LEU A 4 17.26 2.76 -3.36
C LEU A 4 16.98 2.52 -1.87
N ASN A 5 16.89 3.59 -1.08
CA ASN A 5 16.47 3.49 0.32
C ASN A 5 14.94 3.29 0.39
N ILE A 6 14.52 2.12 0.90
CA ILE A 6 13.11 1.73 1.04
C ILE A 6 12.61 1.74 2.50
N SER A 7 13.41 2.19 3.47
CA SER A 7 13.07 2.12 4.90
C SER A 7 11.78 2.86 5.27
N THR A 8 11.47 3.94 4.56
CA THR A 8 10.19 4.67 4.73
C THR A 8 8.99 3.80 4.39
N LEU A 9 9.06 2.98 3.33
CA LEU A 9 8.02 2.05 2.95
C LEU A 9 7.93 0.90 3.96
N GLU A 10 9.07 0.33 4.36
CA GLU A 10 9.13 -0.76 5.35
C GLU A 10 8.51 -0.33 6.70
N ASN A 11 8.88 0.84 7.21
CA ASN A 11 8.36 1.36 8.47
C ASN A 11 6.84 1.62 8.41
N ALA A 12 6.35 2.16 7.29
CA ALA A 12 4.92 2.35 7.09
C ALA A 12 4.18 1.01 7.02
N PHE A 13 4.76 0.03 6.31
CA PHE A 13 4.23 -1.33 6.19
C PHE A 13 4.13 -2.02 7.55
N ILE A 14 5.21 -2.02 8.33
CA ILE A 14 5.25 -2.62 9.68
C ILE A 14 4.20 -1.96 10.59
N SER A 15 4.04 -0.64 10.49
CA SER A 15 3.03 0.10 11.26
C SER A 15 1.61 -0.29 10.88
N LEU A 16 1.32 -0.51 9.59
CA LEU A 16 0.02 -1.00 9.12
C LEU A 16 -0.22 -2.45 9.56
N GLU A 17 0.75 -3.34 9.34
CA GLU A 17 0.69 -4.75 9.72
C GLU A 17 0.41 -4.92 11.22
N ALA A 18 1.16 -4.21 12.07
CA ALA A 18 0.94 -4.25 13.52
C ALA A 18 -0.46 -3.75 13.92
N THR A 19 -1.00 -2.77 13.19
CA THR A 19 -2.36 -2.27 13.42
C THR A 19 -3.38 -3.35 13.08
N LEU A 20 -3.32 -3.94 11.89
CA LEU A 20 -4.25 -4.98 11.48
C LEU A 20 -4.18 -6.21 12.40
N LEU A 21 -2.99 -6.60 12.82
CA LEU A 21 -2.81 -7.70 13.77
C LEU A 21 -3.51 -7.42 15.10
N LYS A 22 -3.45 -6.16 15.59
CA LYS A 22 -4.15 -5.78 16.82
C LYS A 22 -5.67 -5.71 16.63
N LEU A 23 -6.14 -5.22 15.49
CA LEU A 23 -7.58 -5.15 15.19
C LEU A 23 -8.20 -6.53 14.90
N ALA A 24 -7.39 -7.52 14.50
CA ALA A 24 -7.82 -8.91 14.35
C ALA A 24 -8.09 -9.63 15.68
N ASP A 25 -7.65 -9.07 16.82
CA ASP A 25 -8.06 -9.54 18.15
C ASP A 25 -9.48 -9.05 18.44
N GLU A 26 -10.47 -9.75 17.87
CA GLU A 26 -11.90 -9.40 17.98
C GLU A 26 -12.35 -9.29 19.44
N LYS A 27 -11.81 -10.13 20.33
CA LYS A 27 -12.16 -10.08 21.76
C LYS A 27 -11.75 -8.75 22.37
N TRP A 28 -10.54 -8.27 22.07
CA TRP A 28 -10.09 -6.96 22.54
C TRP A 28 -10.83 -5.82 21.82
N PHE A 29 -10.99 -5.92 20.50
CA PHE A 29 -11.60 -4.86 19.69
C PHE A 29 -13.05 -4.60 20.09
N ASN A 30 -13.85 -5.65 20.27
CA ASN A 30 -15.26 -5.56 20.66
C ASN A 30 -15.46 -5.10 22.13
N GLN A 31 -14.40 -5.01 22.93
CA GLN A 31 -14.45 -4.43 24.29
C GLN A 31 -14.26 -2.91 24.29
N GLN A 32 -13.88 -2.31 23.16
CA GLN A 32 -13.67 -0.86 23.07
C GLN A 32 -14.99 -0.13 22.81
N ASP A 33 -15.08 1.13 23.23
CA ASP A 33 -16.21 2.00 22.90
C ASP A 33 -16.32 2.18 21.37
N ASP A 34 -17.54 2.40 20.86
CA ASP A 34 -17.81 2.55 19.42
C ASP A 34 -16.92 3.61 18.76
N ILE A 35 -16.70 4.76 19.43
CA ILE A 35 -15.84 5.83 18.92
C ILE A 35 -14.36 5.42 18.84
N VAL A 36 -13.92 4.54 19.74
CA VAL A 36 -12.55 4.01 19.74
C VAL A 36 -12.40 3.00 18.61
N GLN A 37 -13.39 2.12 18.41
CA GLN A 37 -13.41 1.18 17.28
C GLN A 37 -13.34 1.92 15.94
N ASP A 38 -14.18 2.94 15.76
CA ASP A 38 -14.20 3.79 14.57
C ASP A 38 -12.84 4.48 14.34
N THR A 39 -12.29 5.10 15.38
CA THR A 39 -10.98 5.79 15.31
C THR A 39 -9.86 4.83 14.90
N LEU A 40 -9.88 3.59 15.40
CA LEU A 40 -8.89 2.57 15.08
C LEU A 40 -9.00 2.10 13.62
N VAL A 41 -10.21 1.89 13.11
CA VAL A 41 -10.46 1.54 11.70
C VAL A 41 -10.03 2.69 10.78
N ALA A 42 -10.40 3.93 11.11
CA ALA A 42 -9.96 5.12 10.38
C ALA A 42 -8.42 5.23 10.37
N GLY A 43 -7.77 4.93 11.50
CA GLY A 43 -6.31 4.87 11.60
C GLY A 43 -5.68 3.79 10.72
N ALA A 44 -6.29 2.61 10.60
CA ALA A 44 -5.84 1.55 9.70
C ALA A 44 -5.97 1.97 8.23
N ILE A 45 -7.08 2.61 7.86
CA ILE A 45 -7.29 3.15 6.50
C ILE A 45 -6.24 4.23 6.18
N GLN A 46 -5.95 5.13 7.11
CA GLN A 46 -4.91 6.15 6.91
C GLN A 46 -3.53 5.53 6.70
N LYS A 47 -3.20 4.47 7.45
CA LYS A 47 -1.94 3.73 7.28
C LYS A 47 -1.90 2.99 5.94
N PHE A 48 -3.02 2.45 5.46
CA PHE A 48 -3.14 1.91 4.11
C PHE A 48 -2.77 2.96 3.05
N GLU A 49 -3.31 4.19 3.15
CA GLU A 49 -2.97 5.26 2.20
C GLU A 49 -1.47 5.54 2.17
N PHE A 50 -0.83 5.64 3.33
CA PHE A 50 0.61 5.88 3.40
C PHE A 50 1.42 4.78 2.70
N VAL A 51 1.11 3.52 2.99
CA VAL A 51 1.81 2.39 2.36
C VAL A 51 1.55 2.36 0.86
N TYR A 52 0.33 2.65 0.41
CA TYR A 52 -0.01 2.71 -1.01
C TYR A 52 0.80 3.80 -1.73
N GLU A 53 0.78 5.05 -1.24
CA GLU A 53 1.50 6.16 -1.86
C GLU A 53 3.02 5.93 -1.90
N LEU A 54 3.57 5.42 -0.80
CA LEU A 54 4.99 5.06 -0.73
C LEU A 54 5.34 3.94 -1.70
N SER A 55 4.46 2.94 -1.85
CA SER A 55 4.66 1.83 -2.77
C SER A 55 4.71 2.32 -4.23
N ILE A 56 3.76 3.18 -4.65
CA ILE A 56 3.79 3.78 -6.00
C ILE A 56 5.06 4.61 -6.21
N LYS A 57 5.43 5.43 -5.22
CA LYS A 57 6.62 6.27 -5.28
C LYS A 57 7.90 5.45 -5.42
N ILE A 58 8.04 4.38 -4.65
CA ILE A 58 9.22 3.50 -4.69
C ILE A 58 9.26 2.69 -5.98
N MET A 59 8.13 2.18 -6.47
CA MET A 59 8.04 1.53 -7.78
C MET A 59 8.56 2.44 -8.91
N LYS A 60 8.09 3.70 -8.96
CA LYS A 60 8.60 4.68 -9.94
C LYS A 60 10.11 4.90 -9.83
N ARG A 61 10.62 5.07 -8.60
CA ARG A 61 12.06 5.28 -8.36
C ARG A 61 12.89 4.06 -8.78
N GLN A 62 12.42 2.85 -8.48
CA GLN A 62 13.10 1.63 -8.89
C GLN A 62 13.11 1.48 -10.41
N LEU A 63 12.00 1.75 -11.09
CA LEU A 63 11.94 1.74 -12.55
C LEU A 63 12.92 2.74 -13.18
N LYS A 64 13.11 3.92 -12.59
CA LYS A 64 14.13 4.88 -13.04
C LYS A 64 15.54 4.34 -12.93
N LEU A 65 15.87 3.67 -11.81
CA LEU A 65 17.20 3.07 -11.62
C LEU A 65 17.46 1.92 -12.59
N MET A 66 16.41 1.23 -13.03
CA MET A 66 16.48 0.15 -14.01
C MET A 66 16.44 0.64 -15.47
N SER A 67 16.06 1.89 -15.71
CA SER A 67 15.90 2.47 -17.05
C SER A 67 17.15 3.22 -17.50
N GLY A 68 17.44 3.17 -18.81
CA GLY A 68 18.42 4.06 -19.45
C GLY A 68 17.90 5.48 -19.71
N THR A 69 16.59 5.71 -19.54
CA THR A 69 15.89 6.99 -19.77
C THR A 69 15.01 7.37 -18.56
N PRO A 70 15.61 7.85 -17.44
CA PRO A 70 14.87 8.13 -16.21
C PRO A 70 13.81 9.24 -16.33
N GLU A 71 13.97 10.21 -17.23
CA GLU A 71 13.00 11.31 -17.40
C GLU A 71 11.66 10.84 -17.99
N GLU A 72 11.65 9.75 -18.76
CA GLU A 72 10.43 9.22 -19.38
C GLU A 72 9.48 8.62 -18.32
N ILE A 73 10.03 8.11 -17.21
CA ILE A 73 9.26 7.51 -16.12
C ILE A 73 8.45 8.55 -15.33
N ASP A 74 8.92 9.80 -15.26
CA ASP A 74 8.21 10.86 -14.50
C ASP A 74 6.85 11.21 -15.11
N ASN A 75 6.77 11.18 -16.44
CA ASN A 75 5.58 11.54 -17.20
C ASN A 75 4.71 10.32 -17.57
N THR A 76 5.07 9.14 -17.10
CA THR A 76 4.37 7.89 -17.41
C THR A 76 3.02 7.82 -16.66
N ASP A 77 1.96 7.42 -17.37
CA ASP A 77 0.64 7.18 -16.78
C ASP A 77 0.71 6.10 -15.70
N PHE A 78 -0.17 6.20 -14.70
CA PHE A 78 -0.24 5.23 -13.60
C PHE A 78 -0.31 3.77 -14.07
N ARG A 79 -1.13 3.46 -15.09
CA ARG A 79 -1.27 2.08 -15.58
C ARG A 79 0.02 1.59 -16.22
N ASP A 80 0.73 2.46 -16.92
CA ASP A 80 1.99 2.12 -17.57
C ASP A 80 3.12 1.94 -16.55
N VAL A 81 3.09 2.68 -15.44
CA VAL A 81 3.97 2.40 -14.29
C VAL A 81 3.71 1.00 -13.73
N LEU A 82 2.45 0.63 -13.49
CA LEU A 82 2.14 -0.72 -12.99
C LEU A 82 2.56 -1.82 -13.95
N ARG A 83 2.30 -1.67 -15.26
CA ARG A 83 2.75 -2.63 -16.27
C ARG A 83 4.26 -2.76 -16.31
N SER A 84 4.97 -1.64 -16.20
CA SER A 84 6.43 -1.62 -16.17
C SER A 84 6.97 -2.28 -14.89
N SER A 85 6.35 -2.02 -13.74
CA SER A 85 6.67 -2.67 -12.47
C SER A 85 6.45 -4.18 -12.54
N ALA A 86 5.37 -4.63 -13.17
CA ALA A 86 5.11 -6.06 -13.36
C ALA A 86 6.15 -6.69 -14.31
N LYS A 87 6.47 -6.04 -15.44
CA LYS A 87 7.52 -6.50 -16.36
C LYS A 87 8.90 -6.56 -15.69
N ALA A 88 9.17 -5.65 -14.77
CA ALA A 88 10.39 -5.62 -13.97
C ALA A 88 10.40 -6.63 -12.81
N GLY A 89 9.31 -7.38 -12.58
CA GLY A 89 9.18 -8.34 -11.49
C GLY A 89 9.03 -7.70 -10.11
N LEU A 90 8.65 -6.42 -10.02
CA LEU A 90 8.41 -5.72 -8.76
C LEU A 90 7.04 -6.06 -8.16
N ILE A 91 6.04 -6.32 -9.00
CA ILE A 91 4.68 -6.69 -8.61
C ILE A 91 4.19 -7.85 -9.47
N ASP A 92 3.30 -8.68 -8.91
CA ASP A 92 2.83 -9.90 -9.58
C ASP A 92 1.52 -9.66 -10.36
N ASP A 93 0.63 -8.79 -9.86
CA ASP A 93 -0.70 -8.55 -10.46
C ASP A 93 -1.02 -7.06 -10.59
N VAL A 94 -1.09 -6.58 -11.82
CA VAL A 94 -1.45 -5.18 -12.13
C VAL A 94 -2.88 -4.84 -11.70
N GLU A 95 -3.82 -5.78 -11.83
CA GLU A 95 -5.24 -5.50 -11.56
C GLU A 95 -5.50 -5.27 -10.08
N SER A 96 -4.84 -6.02 -9.19
CA SER A 96 -4.82 -5.75 -7.75
C SER A 96 -4.42 -4.31 -7.44
N TRP A 97 -3.34 -3.80 -8.04
CA TRP A 97 -2.90 -2.41 -7.81
C TRP A 97 -3.84 -1.36 -8.41
N ILE A 98 -4.52 -1.68 -9.51
CA ILE A 98 -5.61 -0.84 -10.03
C ILE A 98 -6.79 -0.81 -9.05
N PHE A 99 -7.13 -1.94 -8.43
CA PHE A 99 -8.15 -2.02 -7.40
C PHE A 99 -7.77 -1.22 -6.15
N TYR A 100 -6.53 -1.33 -5.66
CA TYR A 100 -6.06 -0.53 -4.52
C TYR A 100 -6.11 0.97 -4.78
N ARG A 101 -5.86 1.41 -6.03
CA ARG A 101 -6.08 2.80 -6.43
C ARG A 101 -7.54 3.21 -6.29
N LYS A 102 -8.49 2.36 -6.70
CA LYS A 102 -9.93 2.63 -6.54
C LYS A 102 -10.30 2.74 -5.07
N MET A 103 -9.82 1.82 -4.22
CA MET A 103 -9.99 1.91 -2.76
C MET A 103 -9.47 3.24 -2.21
N ARG A 104 -8.23 3.61 -2.55
CA ARG A 104 -7.60 4.87 -2.12
C ARG A 104 -8.34 6.13 -2.60
N ASN A 105 -9.06 6.06 -3.71
CA ASN A 105 -9.83 7.20 -4.22
C ASN A 105 -11.12 7.44 -3.42
N VAL A 106 -11.62 6.43 -2.71
CA VAL A 106 -12.88 6.52 -1.94
C VAL A 106 -12.66 6.64 -0.43
N THR A 107 -11.41 6.65 0.04
CA THR A 107 -11.08 6.79 1.47
C THR A 107 -11.55 8.11 2.07
N SER A 108 -11.65 9.18 1.28
CA SER A 108 -12.23 10.46 1.72
C SER A 108 -13.72 10.35 2.10
N HIS A 109 -14.39 9.26 1.71
CA HIS A 109 -15.78 8.97 2.05
C HIS A 109 -15.94 8.02 3.24
N THR A 110 -14.88 7.71 3.97
CA THR A 110 -14.89 6.73 5.08
C THR A 110 -15.55 7.24 6.36
N TYR A 111 -16.05 8.48 6.38
CA TYR A 111 -17.04 8.91 7.38
C TYR A 111 -18.35 8.09 7.29
N ASP A 112 -18.60 7.42 6.16
CA ASP A 112 -19.62 6.37 6.03
C ASP A 112 -19.03 5.03 6.50
N GLN A 113 -19.60 4.49 7.59
CA GLN A 113 -19.17 3.23 8.22
C GLN A 113 -19.18 2.05 7.24
N ASN A 114 -20.13 1.99 6.30
CA ASN A 114 -20.18 0.90 5.33
C ASN A 114 -18.97 0.96 4.38
N LYS A 115 -18.57 2.17 3.97
CA LYS A 115 -17.38 2.37 3.13
C LYS A 115 -16.09 2.10 3.88
N ALA A 116 -16.01 2.53 5.14
CA ALA A 116 -14.87 2.22 6.01
C ALA A 116 -14.68 0.70 6.14
N GLN A 117 -15.76 -0.03 6.40
CA GLN A 117 -15.75 -1.48 6.52
C GLN A 117 -15.35 -2.19 5.22
N GLU A 118 -15.89 -1.74 4.08
CA GLU A 118 -15.53 -2.27 2.75
C GLU A 118 -14.02 -2.12 2.49
N ILE A 119 -13.46 -0.94 2.75
CA ILE A 119 -12.02 -0.71 2.58
C ILE A 119 -11.24 -1.60 3.54
N TYR A 120 -11.60 -1.59 4.83
CA TYR A 120 -10.92 -2.34 5.88
C TYR A 120 -10.80 -3.83 5.56
N GLN A 121 -11.88 -4.45 5.08
CA GLN A 121 -11.91 -5.87 4.68
C GLN A 121 -10.93 -6.19 3.54
N ASN A 122 -10.59 -5.23 2.70
CA ASN A 122 -9.68 -5.40 1.57
C ASN A 122 -8.23 -4.99 1.88
N ILE A 123 -7.94 -4.39 3.05
CA ILE A 123 -6.57 -3.98 3.41
C ILE A 123 -5.65 -5.20 3.55
N GLN A 124 -6.17 -6.35 3.98
CA GLN A 124 -5.36 -7.56 4.14
C GLN A 124 -4.75 -8.03 2.80
N SER A 125 -5.53 -8.05 1.71
CA SER A 125 -5.04 -8.40 0.37
C SER A 125 -4.00 -7.39 -0.14
N PHE A 126 -4.22 -6.10 0.14
CA PHE A 126 -3.23 -5.07 -0.13
C PHE A 126 -1.92 -5.32 0.63
N LEU A 127 -1.99 -5.68 1.92
CA LEU A 127 -0.81 -5.94 2.73
C LEU A 127 0.03 -7.08 2.16
N GLU A 128 -0.60 -8.14 1.65
CA GLU A 128 0.10 -9.24 0.99
C GLU A 128 0.83 -8.77 -0.28
N SER A 129 0.17 -7.95 -1.09
CA SER A 129 0.75 -7.37 -2.31
C SER A 129 1.92 -6.43 -1.99
N ALA A 130 1.77 -5.57 -0.98
CA ALA A 130 2.82 -4.67 -0.50
C ALA A 130 4.02 -5.45 0.06
N ARG A 131 3.77 -6.56 0.77
CA ARG A 131 4.84 -7.44 1.24
C ARG A 131 5.60 -8.09 0.09
N SER A 132 4.90 -8.54 -0.96
CA SER A 132 5.56 -9.08 -2.17
C SER A 132 6.46 -8.00 -2.78
N LEU A 133 5.95 -6.78 -2.98
CA LEU A 133 6.73 -5.66 -3.49
C LEU A 133 8.00 -5.38 -2.66
N ILE A 134 7.89 -5.29 -1.33
CA ILE A 134 9.05 -5.07 -0.44
C ILE A 134 10.09 -6.18 -0.63
N LYS A 135 9.68 -7.45 -0.64
CA LYS A 135 10.59 -8.58 -0.88
C LYS A 135 11.28 -8.51 -2.23
N GLN A 136 10.60 -8.05 -3.28
CA GLN A 136 11.24 -7.91 -4.60
C GLN A 136 12.23 -6.74 -4.60
N LEU A 137 11.92 -5.64 -3.94
CA LEU A 137 12.82 -4.49 -3.80
C LEU A 137 14.08 -4.83 -3.01
N GLU A 138 13.96 -5.60 -1.92
CA GLU A 138 15.10 -6.09 -1.13
C GLU A 138 16.08 -6.93 -1.97
N LYS A 139 15.59 -7.74 -2.92
CA LYS A 139 16.45 -8.52 -3.84
C LYS A 139 17.24 -7.67 -4.83
N GLN A 140 16.82 -6.43 -5.06
CA GLN A 140 17.49 -5.48 -5.94
C GLN A 140 18.55 -4.65 -5.21
N GLN A 141 18.69 -4.82 -3.89
CA GLN A 141 19.74 -4.20 -3.07
C GLN A 141 21.01 -5.04 -3.07
#